data_AF-A0A940V271-F1
#
_entry.id   AF-A0A940V271-F1
#
_cell.length_a   1.000
_cell.length_b   1.000
_cell.length_c   1.000
_cell.angle_alpha   90.00
_cell.angle_beta   90.00
_cell.angle_gamma   90.00
#
_symmetry.space_group_name_H-M   'P 1'
#
loop_
_entity.id
_entity.type
_entity.pdbx_description
1 polymer ?
#
loop_
_entity_poly.entity_id
_entity_poly.type
_entity_poly.pdbx_seq_one_letter_code
_entity_poly.pdbx_strand_id
1 'polypeptide(L)'
;MKRQNVRKLIIISSMLLFPITIYYFSPYVIIQGALEGVITGSFIVFCAMLLGGIFFGRLFCAYLCPAGGIQECATMIQEKAPKQGWKNYIKYVIWALWISGVIISFIFRSNEISVNFFYMTDHGISVANIYGYIVYYGIILLFFLPAVLVGKRTMCHYICWMAPFMVIGSKLGTLLHIKQLRLEGSKDKCVNCHACDKACPMSLKVSQKVQNGNMRDSECILCGACIDGCPKKAICYRMK
;
A
#
# COMPACT_ATOMS: atom_id res chain seq x y z
N MET A 1 -7.63 -16.32 17.57
CA MET A 1 -8.26 -15.65 16.39
C MET A 1 -7.54 -16.08 15.12
N LYS A 2 -8.25 -16.35 14.01
CA LYS A 2 -7.63 -16.64 12.70
C LYS A 2 -6.91 -15.37 12.20
N ARG A 3 -5.69 -15.49 11.66
CA ARG A 3 -4.83 -14.38 11.20
C ARG A 3 -5.57 -13.36 10.34
N GLN A 4 -6.39 -13.81 9.39
CA GLN A 4 -7.18 -12.92 8.53
C GLN A 4 -8.16 -12.04 9.30
N ASN A 5 -8.73 -12.52 10.41
CA ASN A 5 -9.68 -11.73 11.20
C ASN A 5 -8.97 -10.56 11.87
N VAL A 6 -7.77 -10.80 12.42
CA VAL A 6 -6.92 -9.74 12.98
C VAL A 6 -6.54 -8.73 11.89
N ARG A 7 -6.09 -9.21 10.72
CA ARG A 7 -5.75 -8.33 9.58
C ARG A 7 -6.92 -7.46 9.17
N LYS A 8 -8.11 -8.06 8.97
CA LYS A 8 -9.32 -7.35 8.55
C LYS A 8 -9.75 -6.33 9.60
N LEU A 9 -9.67 -6.68 10.90
CA LEU A 9 -9.96 -5.75 11.98
C LEU A 9 -9.04 -4.52 11.91
N ILE A 10 -7.72 -4.71 11.81
CA ILE A 10 -6.76 -3.60 11.79
C ILE A 10 -6.97 -2.71 10.56
N ILE A 11 -7.13 -3.29 9.36
CA ILE A 11 -7.28 -2.48 8.14
C ILE A 11 -8.62 -1.74 8.07
N ILE A 12 -9.69 -2.31 8.64
CA ILE A 12 -10.99 -1.63 8.76
C ILE A 12 -10.91 -0.51 9.80
N SER A 13 -10.27 -0.74 10.95
CA SER A 13 -10.05 0.34 11.93
C SER A 13 -9.24 1.49 11.32
N SER A 14 -8.21 1.18 10.53
CA SER A 14 -7.44 2.18 9.78
C SER A 14 -8.31 2.95 8.76
N MET A 15 -9.23 2.27 8.07
CA MET A 15 -10.21 2.91 7.18
C MET A 15 -11.13 3.86 7.93
N LEU A 16 -11.61 3.50 9.12
CA LEU A 16 -12.46 4.36 9.95
C LEU A 16 -11.71 5.59 10.47
N LEU A 17 -10.41 5.46 10.73
CA LEU A 17 -9.51 6.58 11.08
C LEU A 17 -9.04 7.40 9.88
N PHE A 18 -9.51 7.10 8.67
CA PHE A 18 -9.10 7.82 7.47
C PHE A 18 -9.39 9.33 7.49
N PRO A 19 -10.54 9.83 8.01
CA PRO A 19 -10.80 11.27 8.10
C PRO A 19 -9.76 12.06 8.88
N ILE A 20 -9.07 11.40 9.82
CA ILE A 20 -8.04 12.01 10.67
C ILE A 20 -6.65 11.87 10.04
N THR A 21 -6.44 10.83 9.22
CA THR A 21 -5.12 10.45 8.71
C THR A 21 -4.88 10.84 7.25
N ILE A 22 -5.89 11.38 6.56
CA ILE A 22 -5.84 11.64 5.11
C ILE A 22 -4.71 12.58 4.69
N TYR A 23 -4.41 13.63 5.47
CA TYR A 23 -3.32 14.55 5.14
C TYR A 23 -1.94 13.91 5.27
N TYR A 24 -1.75 12.95 6.17
CA TYR A 24 -0.49 12.20 6.29
C TYR A 24 -0.20 11.33 5.07
N PHE A 25 -1.24 10.89 4.34
CA PHE A 25 -1.09 10.09 3.12
C PHE A 25 -1.21 10.90 1.82
N SER A 26 -1.31 12.23 1.92
CA SER A 26 -1.58 13.13 0.80
C SER A 26 -0.28 13.61 0.11
N PRO A 27 -0.09 13.31 -1.18
CA PRO A 27 1.02 13.84 -1.99
C PRO A 27 1.07 15.37 -2.06
N TYR A 28 -0.11 15.99 -2.01
CA TYR A 28 -0.28 17.44 -2.12
C TYR A 28 0.34 18.19 -0.93
N VAL A 29 0.16 17.66 0.28
CA VAL A 29 0.68 18.27 1.52
C VAL A 29 2.21 18.31 1.51
N ILE A 30 2.86 17.32 0.88
CA ILE A 30 4.32 17.32 0.72
C ILE A 30 4.77 18.41 -0.25
N ILE A 31 4.06 18.61 -1.36
CA ILE A 31 4.40 19.65 -2.35
C ILE A 31 4.23 21.04 -1.72
N GLN A 32 3.10 21.31 -1.07
CA GLN A 32 2.86 22.60 -0.39
C GLN A 32 3.89 22.87 0.69
N GLY A 33 4.15 21.88 1.56
CA GLY A 33 5.21 22.00 2.54
C GLY A 33 6.58 22.24 1.92
N ALA A 34 6.93 21.57 0.82
CA ALA A 34 8.20 21.80 0.14
C ALA A 34 8.34 23.23 -0.40
N LEU A 35 7.28 23.81 -0.98
CA LEU A 35 7.26 25.19 -1.47
C LEU A 35 7.43 26.20 -0.32
N GLU A 36 6.75 25.98 0.81
CA GLU A 36 6.81 26.86 1.98
C GLU A 36 8.05 26.65 2.85
N GLY A 37 8.81 25.58 2.61
CA GLY A 37 9.99 25.22 3.40
C GLY A 37 9.70 24.43 4.67
N VAL A 38 8.54 23.80 4.75
CA VAL A 38 8.08 23.02 5.89
C VAL A 38 8.21 21.51 5.61
N ILE A 39 8.96 20.80 6.45
CA ILE A 39 8.92 19.33 6.50
C ILE A 39 7.63 18.91 7.21
N THR A 40 6.71 18.34 6.43
CA THR A 40 5.36 17.99 6.90
C THR A 40 5.30 16.59 7.52
N GLY A 41 4.27 16.35 8.34
CA GLY A 41 3.98 15.00 8.85
C GLY A 41 3.78 13.97 7.74
N SER A 42 3.23 14.37 6.58
CA SER A 42 3.12 13.48 5.42
C SER A 42 4.48 13.03 4.91
N PHE A 43 5.43 13.95 4.74
CA PHE A 43 6.79 13.61 4.32
C PHE A 43 7.44 12.57 5.25
N ILE A 44 7.31 12.78 6.56
CA ILE A 44 7.83 11.87 7.59
C ILE A 44 7.18 10.48 7.45
N VAL A 45 5.87 10.41 7.24
CA VAL A 45 5.14 9.15 7.07
C VAL A 45 5.59 8.40 5.81
N PHE A 46 5.81 9.07 4.68
CA PHE A 46 6.33 8.42 3.47
C PHE A 46 7.77 7.92 3.64
N CYS A 47 8.63 8.68 4.33
CA CYS A 47 9.96 8.23 4.72
C CYS A 47 9.88 6.99 5.63
N ALA A 48 9.00 6.99 6.62
CA ALA A 48 8.77 5.84 7.49
C ALA A 48 8.25 4.61 6.72
N MET A 49 7.42 4.79 5.68
CA MET A 49 6.98 3.69 4.81
C MET A 49 8.13 3.11 3.99
N LEU A 50 9.03 3.96 3.48
CA LEU A 50 10.21 3.51 2.75
C LEU A 50 11.13 2.72 3.67
N LEU A 51 11.44 3.25 4.86
CA LEU A 51 12.26 2.58 5.86
C LEU A 51 11.61 1.29 6.38
N GLY A 52 10.32 1.31 6.69
CA GLY A 52 9.55 0.13 7.08
C GLY A 52 9.51 -0.93 5.99
N GLY A 53 9.50 -0.50 4.71
CA GLY A 53 9.58 -1.39 3.56
C GLY A 53 10.87 -2.20 3.49
N ILE A 54 11.96 -1.69 4.05
CA ILE A 54 13.25 -2.40 4.14
C ILE A 54 13.12 -3.69 4.95
N PHE A 55 12.29 -3.73 5.99
CA PHE A 55 12.15 -4.89 6.87
C PHE A 55 10.89 -5.71 6.59
N PHE A 56 9.76 -5.03 6.39
CA PHE A 56 8.43 -5.63 6.32
C PHE A 56 7.83 -5.61 4.91
N GLY A 57 8.58 -5.16 3.91
CA GLY A 57 8.11 -5.05 2.53
C GLY A 57 6.84 -4.20 2.43
N ARG A 58 5.77 -4.75 1.86
CA ARG A 58 4.51 -4.03 1.65
C ARG A 58 3.44 -4.35 2.70
N LEU A 59 3.83 -4.80 3.90
CA LEU A 59 2.89 -5.18 4.95
C LEU A 59 1.93 -4.05 5.35
N PHE A 60 2.38 -2.79 5.30
CA PHE A 60 1.52 -1.62 5.54
C PHE A 60 0.27 -1.61 4.64
N CYS A 61 0.40 -1.97 3.36
CA CYS A 61 -0.73 -2.04 2.42
C CYS A 61 -1.83 -3.05 2.83
N ALA A 62 -1.46 -4.08 3.59
CA ALA A 62 -2.34 -5.16 4.01
C ALA A 62 -2.99 -4.94 5.39
N TYR A 63 -2.38 -4.11 6.25
CA TYR A 63 -2.81 -3.95 7.64
C TYR A 63 -3.18 -2.51 8.00
N LEU A 64 -2.48 -1.50 7.48
CA LEU A 64 -2.57 -0.11 7.98
C LEU A 64 -2.95 0.93 6.93
N CYS A 65 -3.11 0.54 5.66
CA CYS A 65 -3.49 1.46 4.59
C CYS A 65 -5.01 1.66 4.54
N PRO A 66 -5.54 2.87 4.79
CA PRO A 66 -6.99 3.12 4.79
C PRO A 66 -7.62 2.88 3.41
N ALA A 67 -6.94 3.33 2.34
CA ALA A 67 -7.34 3.07 0.96
C ALA A 67 -7.34 1.58 0.60
N GLY A 68 -6.52 0.78 1.30
CA GLY A 68 -6.55 -0.67 1.21
C GLY A 68 -7.78 -1.28 1.89
N GLY A 69 -8.24 -0.70 3.00
CA GLY A 69 -9.48 -1.08 3.68
C GLY A 69 -10.72 -0.80 2.81
N ILE A 70 -10.77 0.37 2.18
CA ILE A 70 -11.85 0.74 1.22
C ILE A 70 -11.94 -0.32 0.10
N GLN A 71 -10.80 -0.69 -0.49
CA GLN A 71 -10.76 -1.68 -1.57
C GLN A 71 -11.05 -3.11 -1.09
N GLU A 72 -10.72 -3.46 0.15
CA GLU A 72 -11.12 -4.75 0.73
C GLU A 72 -12.65 -4.81 0.89
N CYS A 73 -13.28 -3.70 1.28
CA CYS A 73 -14.74 -3.61 1.35
C CYS A 73 -15.38 -3.71 -0.03
N ALA A 74 -14.83 -3.02 -1.04
CA ALA A 74 -15.29 -3.12 -2.42
C ALA A 74 -15.17 -4.55 -2.99
N THR A 75 -14.19 -5.32 -2.51
CA THR A 75 -14.00 -6.73 -2.94
C THR A 75 -15.17 -7.63 -2.53
N MET A 76 -15.92 -7.25 -1.48
CA MET A 76 -17.13 -8.00 -1.08
C MET A 76 -18.26 -7.88 -2.13
N ILE A 77 -18.21 -6.87 -3.00
CA ILE A 77 -19.16 -6.65 -4.09
C ILE A 77 -18.61 -7.25 -5.39
N GLN A 78 -17.31 -7.04 -5.66
CA GLN A 78 -16.65 -7.48 -6.88
C GLN A 78 -15.32 -8.18 -6.60
N GLU A 79 -15.27 -9.49 -6.87
CA GLU A 79 -14.06 -10.31 -6.68
C GLU A 79 -13.21 -10.49 -7.94
N LYS A 80 -13.67 -9.98 -9.09
CA LYS A 80 -12.97 -10.10 -10.38
C LYS A 80 -11.54 -9.59 -10.29
N ALA A 81 -10.61 -10.39 -10.80
CA ALA A 81 -9.21 -10.00 -10.92
C ALA A 81 -9.04 -8.96 -12.06
N PRO A 82 -8.44 -7.79 -11.80
CA PRO A 82 -8.15 -6.82 -12.86
C PRO A 82 -7.05 -7.33 -13.80
N LYS A 83 -6.99 -6.81 -15.03
CA LYS A 83 -5.96 -7.19 -16.02
C LYS A 83 -4.59 -6.66 -15.58
N GLN A 84 -3.72 -7.54 -15.11
CA GLN A 84 -2.36 -7.19 -14.70
C GLN A 84 -1.37 -7.23 -15.87
N GLY A 85 -0.19 -6.64 -15.69
CA GLY A 85 0.86 -6.56 -16.70
C GLY A 85 1.47 -5.15 -16.75
N TRP A 86 1.64 -4.59 -17.95
CA TRP A 86 2.20 -3.24 -18.14
C TRP A 86 1.42 -2.15 -17.39
N LYS A 87 0.09 -2.32 -17.22
CA LYS A 87 -0.75 -1.38 -16.46
C LYS A 87 -0.30 -1.21 -15.00
N ASN A 88 0.33 -2.23 -14.41
CA ASN A 88 0.87 -2.13 -13.04
C ASN A 88 2.03 -1.13 -12.95
N TYR A 89 2.62 -0.73 -14.08
CA TYR A 89 3.71 0.24 -14.11
C TYR A 89 3.24 1.69 -14.08
N ILE A 90 1.96 1.96 -14.33
CA ILE A 90 1.37 3.31 -14.32
C ILE A 90 1.66 4.03 -12.98
N LYS A 91 1.60 3.31 -11.86
CA LYS A 91 1.89 3.89 -10.54
C LYS A 91 3.31 4.39 -10.37
N TYR A 92 4.29 3.81 -11.08
CA TYR A 92 5.67 4.30 -11.04
C TYR A 92 5.81 5.59 -11.86
N VAL A 93 5.05 5.74 -12.94
CA VAL A 93 4.99 7.00 -13.70
C VAL A 93 4.37 8.10 -12.85
N ILE A 94 3.21 7.84 -12.23
CA ILE A 94 2.55 8.79 -11.31
C ILE A 94 3.50 9.18 -10.18
N TRP A 95 4.17 8.19 -9.57
CA TRP A 95 5.12 8.44 -8.50
C TRP A 95 6.34 9.24 -8.95
N ALA A 96 6.91 8.95 -10.12
CA ALA A 96 8.06 9.68 -10.65
C ALA A 96 7.70 11.15 -10.96
N LEU A 97 6.54 11.39 -11.58
CA LEU A 97 6.03 12.74 -11.80
C LEU A 97 5.84 13.50 -10.48
N TRP A 98 5.23 12.85 -9.49
CA TRP A 98 5.03 13.48 -8.19
C TRP A 98 6.36 13.76 -7.46
N ILE A 99 7.31 12.82 -7.42
CA ILE A 99 8.65 13.03 -6.85
C ILE A 99 9.39 14.17 -7.57
N SER A 100 9.28 14.25 -8.89
CA SER A 100 9.85 15.37 -9.64
C SER A 100 9.26 16.71 -9.20
N GLY A 101 7.95 16.76 -8.97
CA GLY A 101 7.28 17.94 -8.41
C GLY A 101 7.78 18.31 -7.02
N VAL A 102 8.01 17.33 -6.14
CA VAL A 102 8.58 17.57 -4.81
C VAL A 102 10.01 18.12 -4.89
N ILE A 103 10.85 17.54 -5.74
CA ILE A 103 12.24 17.99 -5.93
C ILE A 103 12.28 19.41 -6.48
N ILE A 104 11.49 19.71 -7.53
CA ILE A 104 11.37 21.05 -8.11
C ILE A 104 10.92 22.05 -7.05
N SER A 105 9.88 21.71 -6.29
CA SER A 105 9.35 22.59 -5.22
C SER A 105 10.41 22.91 -4.16
N PHE A 106 11.26 21.93 -3.83
CA PHE A 106 12.35 22.12 -2.87
C PHE A 106 13.49 23.00 -3.42
N ILE A 107 13.77 22.92 -4.73
CA ILE A 107 14.78 23.75 -5.40
C ILE A 107 14.35 25.22 -5.49
N PHE A 108 13.08 25.47 -5.79
CA PHE A 108 12.53 26.83 -5.95
C PHE A 108 12.06 27.48 -4.64
N ARG A 109 12.38 26.88 -3.50
CA ARG A 109 11.96 27.37 -2.18
C ARG A 109 12.59 28.73 -1.86
N SER A 110 11.78 29.64 -1.32
CA SER A 110 12.21 30.98 -0.88
C SER A 110 12.61 31.07 0.61
N ASN A 111 12.24 30.09 1.43
CA ASN A 111 12.27 30.20 2.91
C ASN A 111 13.23 29.20 3.58
N GLU A 112 13.56 29.47 4.85
CA GLU A 112 14.33 28.56 5.72
C GLU A 112 13.56 27.25 6.03
N ILE A 113 14.29 26.20 6.43
CA ILE A 113 13.68 24.89 6.72
C ILE A 113 13.05 24.92 8.12
N SER A 114 11.74 24.68 8.20
CA SER A 114 11.06 24.39 9.46
C SER A 114 10.45 22.99 9.44
N VAL A 115 10.17 22.41 10.61
CA VAL A 115 9.53 21.09 10.72
C VAL A 115 8.19 21.27 11.43
N ASN A 116 7.10 20.89 10.76
CA ASN A 116 5.76 20.92 11.35
C ASN A 116 5.02 19.63 11.03
N PHE A 117 4.89 18.76 12.04
CA PHE A 117 4.20 17.48 11.90
C PHE A 117 2.68 17.65 11.63
N PHE A 118 2.07 18.68 12.22
CA PHE A 118 0.63 18.98 12.14
C PHE A 118 0.29 20.01 11.05
N TYR A 119 1.14 20.11 10.03
CA TYR A 119 0.95 21.03 8.93
C TYR A 119 -0.39 20.76 8.21
N MET A 120 -1.22 21.81 8.08
CA MET A 120 -2.59 21.78 7.56
C MET A 120 -3.62 20.95 8.36
N THR A 121 -3.32 20.49 9.58
CA THR A 121 -4.33 19.86 10.45
C THR A 121 -4.84 20.85 11.49
N ASP A 122 -6.04 21.40 11.26
CA ASP A 122 -6.71 22.26 12.25
C ASP A 122 -7.21 21.39 13.42
N HIS A 123 -6.76 21.69 14.65
CA HIS A 123 -7.15 20.98 15.89
C HIS A 123 -6.96 19.45 15.90
N GLY A 124 -6.07 18.92 15.04
CA GLY A 124 -5.79 17.48 14.96
C GLY A 124 -6.78 16.67 14.10
N ILE A 125 -7.77 17.32 13.47
CA ILE A 125 -8.72 16.68 12.54
C ILE A 125 -8.48 17.22 11.13
N SER A 126 -8.10 16.35 10.18
CA SER A 126 -7.88 16.77 8.79
C SER A 126 -9.16 17.24 8.08
N VAL A 127 -10.32 16.73 8.50
CA VAL A 127 -11.64 17.08 7.94
C VAL A 127 -12.40 17.95 8.94
N ALA A 128 -12.08 19.24 9.00
CA ALA A 128 -12.74 20.21 9.89
C ALA A 128 -13.68 21.18 9.14
N ASN A 129 -13.50 21.34 7.83
CA ASN A 129 -14.22 22.31 7.00
C ASN A 129 -14.99 21.63 5.86
N ILE A 130 -15.98 22.31 5.28
CA ILE A 130 -16.79 21.79 4.16
C ILE A 130 -15.93 21.29 2.99
N TYR A 131 -14.85 22.01 2.67
CA TYR A 131 -13.88 21.60 1.65
C TYR A 131 -13.18 20.28 2.00
N GLY A 132 -12.86 20.06 3.27
CA GLY A 132 -12.26 18.82 3.75
C GLY A 132 -13.18 17.63 3.54
N TYR A 133 -14.50 17.79 3.75
CA TYR A 133 -15.48 16.73 3.50
C TYR A 133 -15.59 16.41 2.01
N ILE A 134 -15.61 17.42 1.15
CA ILE A 134 -15.65 17.22 -0.31
C ILE A 134 -14.42 16.42 -0.77
N VAL A 135 -13.22 16.82 -0.31
CA VAL A 135 -11.98 16.10 -0.64
C VAL A 135 -11.99 14.67 -0.09
N TYR A 136 -12.44 14.47 1.15
CA TYR A 136 -12.54 13.17 1.79
C TYR A 136 -13.45 12.20 1.02
N TYR A 137 -14.69 12.60 0.75
CA TYR A 137 -15.63 11.77 0.00
C TYR A 137 -15.19 11.59 -1.44
N GLY A 138 -14.59 12.61 -2.06
CA GLY A 138 -13.99 12.51 -3.39
C GLY A 138 -12.89 11.43 -3.44
N ILE A 139 -12.01 11.38 -2.44
CA ILE A 139 -10.97 10.35 -2.35
C ILE A 139 -11.57 8.97 -2.09
N ILE A 140 -12.56 8.84 -1.20
CA ILE A 140 -13.25 7.55 -1.00
C ILE A 140 -13.83 7.05 -2.31
N LEU A 141 -14.57 7.90 -3.01
CA LEU A 141 -15.22 7.56 -4.27
C LEU A 141 -14.20 7.20 -5.36
N LEU A 142 -13.09 7.93 -5.43
CA LEU A 142 -11.96 7.65 -6.31
C LEU A 142 -11.32 6.28 -6.04
N PHE A 143 -11.22 5.85 -4.77
CA PHE A 143 -10.66 4.54 -4.44
C PHE A 143 -11.68 3.39 -4.53
N PHE A 144 -12.96 3.68 -4.29
CA PHE A 144 -14.03 2.70 -4.25
C PHE A 144 -14.58 2.36 -5.64
N LEU A 145 -14.90 3.35 -6.48
CA LEU A 145 -15.54 3.10 -7.78
C LEU A 145 -14.70 2.22 -8.72
N PRO A 146 -13.40 2.49 -8.94
CA PRO A 146 -12.61 1.62 -9.81
C PRO A 146 -12.48 0.20 -9.26
N ALA A 147 -12.53 0.02 -7.94
CA ALA A 147 -12.48 -1.30 -7.31
C ALA A 147 -13.77 -2.10 -7.57
N VAL A 148 -14.93 -1.45 -7.57
CA VAL A 148 -16.21 -2.10 -7.90
C VAL A 148 -16.36 -2.34 -9.40
N LEU A 149 -15.96 -1.38 -10.24
CA LEU A 149 -16.18 -1.43 -11.69
C LEU A 149 -15.18 -2.36 -12.42
N VAL A 150 -13.90 -2.31 -12.05
CA VAL A 150 -12.83 -2.99 -12.81
C VAL A 150 -12.43 -4.31 -12.15
N GLY A 151 -12.39 -4.34 -10.82
CA GLY A 151 -11.98 -5.52 -10.06
C GLY A 151 -11.28 -5.19 -8.75
N LYS A 152 -11.07 -6.22 -7.94
CA LYS A 152 -10.45 -6.10 -6.63
C LYS A 152 -9.06 -5.46 -6.70
N ARG A 153 -8.78 -4.54 -5.77
CA ARG A 153 -7.48 -3.87 -5.62
C ARG A 153 -6.99 -3.08 -6.86
N THR A 154 -7.89 -2.68 -7.77
CA THR A 154 -7.54 -1.93 -9.01
C THR A 154 -6.67 -0.70 -8.75
N MET A 155 -7.03 0.13 -7.77
CA MET A 155 -6.27 1.34 -7.45
C MET A 155 -4.89 1.02 -6.87
N CYS A 156 -4.77 -0.06 -6.08
CA CYS A 156 -3.49 -0.56 -5.61
C CYS A 156 -2.57 -1.06 -6.74
N HIS A 157 -3.14 -1.59 -7.83
CA HIS A 157 -2.38 -2.05 -9.00
C HIS A 157 -1.89 -0.90 -9.87
N TYR A 158 -2.76 0.07 -10.19
CA TYR A 158 -2.49 1.04 -11.25
C TYR A 158 -2.11 2.45 -10.77
N ILE A 159 -2.71 2.96 -9.69
CA ILE A 159 -2.63 4.39 -9.35
C ILE A 159 -1.92 4.67 -8.02
N CYS A 160 -1.77 3.67 -7.15
CA CYS A 160 -1.22 3.87 -5.81
C CYS A 160 0.22 4.43 -5.80
N TRP A 161 0.35 5.72 -5.48
CA TRP A 161 1.61 6.44 -5.34
C TRP A 161 2.42 6.03 -4.10
N MET A 162 1.78 5.41 -3.10
CA MET A 162 2.45 4.93 -1.89
C MET A 162 3.21 3.62 -2.12
N ALA A 163 2.73 2.80 -3.07
CA ALA A 163 3.29 1.47 -3.31
C ALA A 163 4.77 1.51 -3.74
N PRO A 164 5.21 2.40 -4.66
CA PRO A 164 6.61 2.53 -5.05
C PRO A 164 7.58 2.71 -3.87
N PHE A 165 7.26 3.52 -2.86
CA PHE A 165 8.14 3.70 -1.69
C PHE A 165 8.44 2.39 -0.97
N MET A 166 7.41 1.59 -0.68
CA MET A 166 7.60 0.30 0.00
C MET A 166 8.27 -0.74 -0.91
N VAL A 167 8.00 -0.72 -2.22
CA VAL A 167 8.67 -1.60 -3.18
C VAL A 167 10.16 -1.26 -3.25
N ILE A 168 10.50 0.02 -3.33
CA ILE A 168 11.89 0.50 -3.33
C ILE A 168 12.57 0.13 -2.01
N GLY A 169 11.93 0.39 -0.87
CA GLY A 169 12.44 -0.03 0.44
C GLY A 169 12.71 -1.54 0.51
N SER A 170 11.77 -2.36 0.04
CA SER A 170 11.94 -3.82 0.02
C SER A 170 13.09 -4.28 -0.88
N LYS A 171 13.25 -3.67 -2.05
CA LYS A 171 14.39 -3.91 -2.94
C LYS A 171 15.70 -3.48 -2.31
N LEU A 172 15.73 -2.32 -1.65
CA LEU A 172 16.90 -1.82 -0.94
C LEU A 172 17.31 -2.75 0.20
N GLY A 173 16.38 -3.23 1.03
CA GLY A 173 16.70 -4.21 2.06
C GLY A 173 17.19 -5.55 1.49
N THR A 174 16.74 -5.93 0.30
CA THR A 174 17.27 -7.10 -0.41
C THR A 174 18.71 -6.87 -0.88
N LEU A 175 18.99 -5.69 -1.45
CA LEU A 175 20.33 -5.29 -1.89
C LEU A 175 21.32 -5.21 -0.73
N LEU A 176 20.88 -4.69 0.41
CA LEU A 176 21.66 -4.58 1.65
C LEU A 176 21.71 -5.89 2.47
N HIS A 177 21.18 -7.00 1.96
CA HIS A 177 21.16 -8.31 2.63
C HIS A 177 20.53 -8.29 4.04
N ILE A 178 19.56 -7.42 4.27
CA ILE A 178 18.83 -7.31 5.54
C ILE A 178 17.79 -8.43 5.61
N LYS A 179 17.64 -9.04 6.80
CA LYS A 179 16.61 -10.06 7.05
C LYS A 179 15.21 -9.45 6.89
N GLN A 180 14.41 -10.01 5.98
CA GLN A 180 13.06 -9.50 5.67
C GLN A 180 11.97 -10.52 5.96
N LEU A 181 10.79 -10.04 6.34
CA LEU A 181 9.61 -10.88 6.37
C LEU A 181 9.17 -11.23 4.94
N ARG A 182 9.20 -12.52 4.61
CA ARG A 182 8.88 -13.02 3.27
C ARG A 182 7.94 -14.23 3.34
N LEU A 183 7.33 -14.54 2.21
CA LEU A 183 6.63 -15.80 2.01
C LEU A 183 7.60 -16.83 1.46
N GLU A 184 7.50 -18.05 1.97
CA GLU A 184 8.19 -19.22 1.44
C GLU A 184 7.17 -20.28 1.05
N GLY A 185 7.44 -20.96 -0.06
CA GLY A 185 6.62 -22.07 -0.56
C GLY A 185 7.42 -23.35 -0.59
N SER A 186 6.84 -24.45 -0.12
CA SER A 186 7.40 -25.81 -0.24
C SER A 186 6.82 -26.48 -1.49
N LYS A 187 7.68 -26.78 -2.47
CA LYS A 187 7.27 -27.46 -3.71
C LYS A 187 6.69 -28.85 -3.42
N ASP A 188 7.32 -29.58 -2.51
CA ASP A 188 6.95 -30.98 -2.19
C ASP A 188 5.55 -31.12 -1.57
N LYS A 189 5.08 -30.07 -0.90
CA LYS A 189 3.74 -30.03 -0.29
C LYS A 189 2.67 -29.47 -1.25
N CYS A 190 3.08 -28.85 -2.36
CA CYS A 190 2.18 -28.14 -3.24
C CYS A 190 1.55 -29.09 -4.26
N VAL A 191 0.23 -29.29 -4.15
CA VAL A 191 -0.57 -30.12 -5.08
C VAL A 191 -1.19 -29.33 -6.23
N ASN A 192 -0.72 -28.11 -6.49
CA ASN A 192 -1.20 -27.21 -7.55
C ASN A 192 -2.74 -27.04 -7.64
N CYS A 193 -3.44 -27.00 -6.49
CA CYS A 193 -4.90 -26.85 -6.45
C CYS A 193 -5.43 -25.42 -6.73
N HIS A 194 -4.55 -24.43 -6.91
CA HIS A 194 -4.88 -23.01 -7.16
C HIS A 194 -5.72 -22.30 -6.08
N ALA A 195 -5.95 -22.90 -4.91
CA ALA A 195 -6.71 -22.27 -3.83
C ALA A 195 -6.05 -20.96 -3.32
N CYS A 196 -4.72 -20.93 -3.27
CA CYS A 196 -3.95 -19.74 -2.89
C CYS A 196 -4.05 -18.58 -3.89
N ASP A 197 -4.27 -18.88 -5.19
CA ASP A 197 -4.44 -17.87 -6.23
C ASP A 197 -5.77 -17.14 -6.04
N LYS A 198 -6.85 -17.91 -5.81
CA LYS A 198 -8.19 -17.37 -5.53
C LYS A 198 -8.20 -16.53 -4.25
N ALA A 199 -7.54 -17.01 -3.20
CA ALA A 199 -7.44 -16.32 -1.92
C ALA A 199 -6.59 -15.04 -1.96
N CYS A 200 -5.75 -14.83 -2.99
CA CYS A 200 -4.88 -13.67 -3.07
C CYS A 200 -5.69 -12.39 -3.40
N PRO A 201 -5.75 -11.38 -2.52
CA PRO A 201 -6.46 -10.13 -2.82
C PRO A 201 -5.78 -9.33 -3.95
N MET A 202 -4.48 -9.54 -4.15
CA MET A 202 -3.70 -8.94 -5.24
C MET A 202 -3.73 -9.78 -6.53
N SER A 203 -4.57 -10.83 -6.58
CA SER A 203 -4.78 -11.68 -7.74
C SER A 203 -3.49 -12.27 -8.34
N LEU A 204 -2.52 -12.63 -7.49
CA LEU A 204 -1.26 -13.24 -7.91
C LEU A 204 -1.43 -14.74 -8.17
N LYS A 205 -0.68 -15.27 -9.15
CA LYS A 205 -0.53 -16.71 -9.38
C LYS A 205 0.44 -17.32 -8.36
N VAL A 206 0.00 -17.44 -7.12
CA VAL A 206 0.77 -17.92 -5.98
C VAL A 206 1.19 -19.39 -6.16
N SER A 207 0.32 -20.27 -6.68
CA SER A 207 0.66 -21.67 -6.88
C SER A 207 1.85 -21.83 -7.84
N GLN A 208 1.85 -21.06 -8.94
CA GLN A 208 2.95 -21.03 -9.91
C GLN A 208 4.24 -20.52 -9.27
N LYS A 209 4.16 -19.50 -8.40
CA LYS A 209 5.32 -18.98 -7.66
C LYS A 209 5.92 -20.03 -6.71
N VAL A 210 5.08 -20.82 -6.05
CA VAL A 210 5.54 -21.97 -5.22
C VAL A 210 6.28 -22.96 -6.11
N GLN A 211 5.68 -23.37 -7.24
CA GLN A 211 6.28 -24.34 -8.18
C GLN A 211 7.61 -23.85 -8.75
N ASN A 212 7.72 -22.56 -9.05
CA ASN A 212 8.96 -21.94 -9.54
C ASN A 212 10.02 -21.79 -8.44
N GLY A 213 9.65 -21.92 -7.15
CA GLY A 213 10.55 -21.74 -6.02
C GLY A 213 10.87 -20.27 -5.72
N ASN A 214 10.16 -19.33 -6.35
CA ASN A 214 10.33 -17.91 -6.15
C ASN A 214 9.00 -17.25 -5.79
N MET A 215 8.79 -17.07 -4.48
CA MET A 215 7.62 -16.41 -3.92
C MET A 215 7.70 -14.89 -3.90
N ARG A 216 8.81 -14.30 -4.37
CA ARG A 216 8.94 -12.84 -4.43
C ARG A 216 8.04 -12.27 -5.54
N ASP A 217 7.37 -11.19 -5.20
CA ASP A 217 6.60 -10.38 -6.14
C ASP A 217 6.47 -8.97 -5.59
N SER A 218 6.71 -7.95 -6.42
CA SER A 218 6.57 -6.56 -6.00
C SER A 218 5.13 -6.20 -5.64
N GLU A 219 4.13 -6.92 -6.16
CA GLU A 219 2.70 -6.75 -5.86
C GLU A 219 2.25 -7.47 -4.59
N CYS A 220 3.10 -8.34 -4.01
CA CYS A 220 2.74 -9.04 -2.78
C CYS A 220 2.71 -8.06 -1.60
N ILE A 221 1.55 -7.93 -0.96
CA ILE A 221 1.35 -7.10 0.24
C ILE A 221 1.56 -7.86 1.57
N LEU A 222 2.05 -9.11 1.51
CA LEU A 222 2.31 -9.94 2.69
C LEU A 222 1.10 -10.09 3.65
N CYS A 223 -0.13 -10.16 3.09
CA CYS A 223 -1.37 -10.30 3.87
C CYS A 223 -1.61 -11.70 4.47
N GLY A 224 -0.89 -12.72 3.97
CA GLY A 224 -0.98 -14.09 4.48
C GLY A 224 -2.24 -14.86 4.07
N ALA A 225 -3.12 -14.29 3.23
CA ALA A 225 -4.35 -14.96 2.79
C ALA A 225 -4.06 -16.29 2.06
N CYS A 226 -2.96 -16.35 1.30
CA CYS A 226 -2.51 -17.58 0.64
C CYS A 226 -2.02 -18.66 1.62
N ILE A 227 -1.51 -18.28 2.79
CA ILE A 227 -1.12 -19.24 3.85
C ILE A 227 -2.39 -19.86 4.44
N ASP A 228 -3.35 -19.01 4.80
CA ASP A 228 -4.58 -19.45 5.47
C ASP A 228 -5.53 -20.20 4.51
N GLY A 229 -5.48 -19.89 3.21
CA GLY A 229 -6.24 -20.57 2.17
C GLY A 229 -5.58 -21.84 1.59
N CYS A 230 -4.37 -22.21 2.01
CA CYS A 230 -3.68 -23.39 1.48
C CYS A 230 -4.07 -24.66 2.26
N PRO A 231 -4.78 -25.64 1.65
CA PRO A 231 -5.22 -26.86 2.35
C PRO A 231 -4.05 -27.77 2.77
N LYS A 232 -2.93 -27.73 2.05
CA LYS A 232 -1.73 -28.54 2.34
C LYS A 232 -0.67 -27.80 3.16
N LYS A 233 -0.95 -26.57 3.61
CA LYS A 233 -0.01 -25.74 4.38
C LYS A 233 1.38 -25.65 3.73
N ALA A 234 1.40 -25.52 2.40
CA ALA A 234 2.62 -25.46 1.60
C ALA A 234 3.29 -24.07 1.62
N ILE A 235 2.67 -23.07 2.27
CA ILE A 235 3.14 -21.68 2.29
C ILE A 235 3.26 -21.23 3.75
N CYS A 236 4.36 -20.56 4.10
CA CYS A 236 4.58 -19.99 5.43
C CYS A 236 5.28 -18.63 5.35
N TYR A 237 5.28 -17.90 6.47
CA TYR A 237 6.16 -16.76 6.65
C TYR A 237 7.55 -17.22 7.06
N ARG A 238 8.59 -16.54 6.57
CA ARG A 238 9.96 -16.73 7.01
C ARG A 238 10.71 -15.40 7.01
N MET A 239 11.58 -15.21 8.01
CA MET A 239 12.58 -14.16 8.01
C MET A 239 13.80 -14.62 7.22
N LYS A 240 14.07 -14.01 6.06
CA LYS A 240 15.18 -14.34 5.16
C LYS A 240 15.79 -13.10 4.54
#